data_AF-A0A4Y8C7T8-F1
#
_entry.id   AF-A0A4Y8C7T8-F1
#
_cell.length_a   1.000
_cell.length_b   1.000
_cell.length_c   1.000
_cell.angle_alpha   90.00
_cell.angle_beta   90.00
_cell.angle_gamma   90.00
#
_symmetry.space_group_name_H-M   'P 1'
#
loop_
_entity.id
_entity.type
_entity.pdbx_description
1 polymer ?
#
loop_
_entity_poly.entity_id
_entity_poly.type
_entity_poly.pdbx_seq_one_letter_code
_entity_poly.pdbx_strand_id
1 'polypeptide(L)'
;GIKFPKMIQKVINENYVKYFNIDMSEFKSPCEYESLNALFTRTLHIPRKLEEGFISPSDGKILECGSTFLANEEHFAFSIKGHTYS
;
A
#
# COMPACT_ATOMS: atom_id res chain seq x y z
N GLY A 1 -6.18 18.33 12.26
CA GLY A 1 -4.98 18.69 11.48
C GLY A 1 -5.26 19.95 10.67
N ILE A 2 -4.23 20.75 10.42
CA ILE A 2 -4.34 21.96 9.58
C ILE A 2 -4.49 21.53 8.12
N LYS A 3 -5.47 22.09 7.40
CA LYS A 3 -5.68 21.82 5.97
C LYS A 3 -4.94 22.87 5.14
N PHE A 4 -4.24 22.43 4.10
CA PHE A 4 -3.65 23.34 3.12
C PHE A 4 -4.75 24.03 2.28
N PRO A 5 -4.51 25.24 1.78
CA PRO A 5 -5.34 25.83 0.73
C PRO A 5 -5.51 24.88 -0.45
N LYS A 6 -6.71 24.84 -1.04
CA LYS A 6 -7.08 23.85 -2.09
C LYS A 6 -6.08 23.80 -3.26
N MET A 7 -5.56 24.96 -3.70
CA MET A 7 -4.59 25.01 -4.80
C MET A 7 -3.29 24.29 -4.44
N ILE A 8 -2.77 24.50 -3.22
CA ILE A 8 -1.55 23.86 -2.74
C ILE A 8 -1.79 22.36 -2.59
N GLN A 9 -2.93 21.96 -2.00
CA GLN A 9 -3.26 20.55 -1.83
C GLN A 9 -3.38 19.80 -3.17
N LYS A 10 -3.97 20.44 -4.18
CA LYS A 10 -4.06 19.88 -5.53
C LYS A 10 -2.68 19.56 -6.10
N VAL A 11 -1.76 20.54 -6.06
CA VAL A 11 -0.38 20.36 -6.55
C VAL A 11 0.33 19.24 -5.79
N ILE A 12 0.15 19.15 -4.48
CA ILE A 12 0.72 18.08 -3.66
C ILE A 12 0.20 16.70 -4.10
N ASN A 13 -1.13 16.55 -4.26
CA ASN A 13 -1.74 15.29 -4.66
C ASN A 13 -1.33 14.85 -6.07
N GLU A 14 -1.35 15.77 -7.04
CA GLU A 14 -0.96 15.49 -8.42
C GLU A 14 0.51 15.08 -8.53
N ASN A 15 1.40 15.79 -7.82
CA ASN A 15 2.82 15.42 -7.78
C ASN A 15 3.06 14.07 -7.11
N TYR A 16 2.32 13.75 -6.03
CA TYR A 16 2.43 12.45 -5.37
C TYR A 16 2.07 11.29 -6.32
N VAL A 17 0.93 11.41 -7.02
CA VAL A 17 0.48 10.41 -8.00
C VAL A 17 1.48 10.25 -9.14
N LYS A 18 1.98 11.37 -9.67
CA LYS A 18 2.96 11.37 -10.76
C LYS A 18 4.30 10.77 -10.34
N TYR A 19 4.80 11.12 -9.15
CA TYR A 19 6.10 10.65 -8.67
C TYR A 19 6.12 9.13 -8.45
N PHE A 20 5.04 8.57 -7.89
CA PHE A 20 4.92 7.13 -7.64
C PHE A 20 4.30 6.35 -8.80
N ASN A 21 3.99 7.01 -9.93
CA ASN A 21 3.29 6.41 -11.08
C ASN A 21 2.03 5.62 -10.67
N ILE A 22 1.23 6.21 -9.80
CA ILE A 22 0.02 5.57 -9.27
C ILE A 22 -1.04 5.56 -10.38
N ASP A 23 -1.56 4.38 -10.69
CA ASP A 23 -2.72 4.26 -11.57
C ASP A 23 -3.97 4.79 -10.85
N MET A 24 -4.58 5.82 -11.43
CA MET A 24 -5.79 6.46 -10.91
C MET A 24 -7.06 6.03 -11.65
N SER A 25 -6.97 5.10 -12.62
CA SER A 25 -8.10 4.68 -13.46
C SER A 25 -9.28 4.10 -12.66
N GLU A 26 -9.01 3.50 -11.49
CA GLU A 26 -9.99 2.89 -10.60
C GLU A 26 -10.41 3.81 -9.42
N PHE A 27 -9.98 5.06 -9.44
CA PHE A 27 -10.09 6.02 -8.33
C PHE A 27 -10.65 7.37 -8.80
N LYS A 28 -10.93 8.27 -7.85
CA LYS A 28 -11.29 9.67 -8.17
C LYS A 28 -10.08 10.43 -8.70
N SER A 29 -10.30 11.59 -9.30
CA SER A 29 -9.19 12.48 -9.66
C SER A 29 -8.38 12.86 -8.40
N PRO A 30 -7.04 12.91 -8.46
CA PRO A 30 -6.19 13.29 -7.33
C PRO A 30 -6.60 14.63 -6.68
N CYS A 31 -7.18 15.53 -7.48
CA CYS A 31 -7.62 16.86 -7.06
C CYS A 31 -8.85 16.86 -6.16
N GLU A 32 -9.62 15.77 -6.16
CA GLU A 32 -10.86 15.64 -5.39
C GLU A 32 -10.59 15.27 -3.92
N TYR A 33 -9.38 14.83 -3.60
CA TYR A 33 -9.00 14.47 -2.24
C TYR A 33 -8.56 15.69 -1.42
N GLU A 34 -9.17 15.88 -0.26
CA GLU A 34 -8.92 17.05 0.60
C GLU A 34 -7.53 17.07 1.27
N SER A 35 -6.81 15.95 1.27
CA SER A 35 -5.48 15.81 1.85
C SER A 35 -4.73 14.61 1.26
N LEU A 36 -3.42 14.55 1.47
CA LEU A 36 -2.63 13.36 1.14
C LEU A 36 -3.10 12.13 1.89
N ASN A 37 -3.53 12.26 3.15
CA ASN A 37 -4.04 11.12 3.90
C ASN A 37 -5.30 10.54 3.26
N ALA A 38 -6.21 11.42 2.81
CA ALA A 38 -7.42 10.99 2.10
C ALA A 38 -7.10 10.31 0.75
N LEU A 39 -6.07 10.79 0.04
CA LEU A 39 -5.57 10.14 -1.19
C LEU A 39 -4.85 8.81 -0.91
N PHE A 40 -4.11 8.72 0.19
CA PHE A 40 -3.36 7.54 0.60
C PHE A 40 -4.30 6.40 0.97
N THR A 41 -5.35 6.69 1.75
CA THR A 41 -6.38 5.72 2.16
C THR A 41 -7.58 5.71 1.20
N ARG A 42 -7.37 6.06 -0.07
CA ARG A 42 -8.45 6.10 -1.07
C ARG A 42 -9.13 4.74 -1.22
N THR A 43 -10.46 4.75 -1.36
CA THR A 43 -11.26 3.55 -1.59
C THR A 43 -11.23 3.16 -3.07
N LEU A 44 -11.17 1.86 -3.35
CA LEU A 44 -11.35 1.31 -4.69
C LEU A 44 -12.80 1.50 -5.15
N HIS A 45 -13.02 2.08 -6.34
CA HIS A 45 -14.36 2.17 -6.92
C HIS A 45 -14.82 0.87 -7.58
N ILE A 46 -13.87 0.08 -8.06
CA ILE A 46 -14.11 -1.23 -8.67
C ILE A 46 -13.65 -2.28 -7.66
N PRO A 47 -14.56 -3.04 -7.03
CA PRO A 47 -14.19 -4.11 -6.13
C PRO A 47 -13.36 -5.18 -6.84
N ARG A 48 -12.35 -5.72 -6.16
CA ARG A 48 -11.59 -6.87 -6.66
C ARG A 48 -12.50 -8.10 -6.71
N LYS A 49 -12.39 -8.91 -7.76
CA LYS A 49 -13.05 -10.22 -7.81
C LYS A 49 -12.31 -11.16 -6.86
N LEU A 50 -13.02 -11.69 -5.86
CA LEU A 50 -12.47 -12.65 -4.92
C LEU A 50 -12.80 -14.08 -5.38
N GLU A 51 -11.85 -14.98 -5.19
CA GLU A 51 -12.00 -16.41 -5.42
C GLU A 51 -12.24 -17.15 -4.09
N GLU A 52 -12.69 -18.40 -4.16
CA GLU A 52 -12.82 -19.24 -2.96
C GLU A 52 -11.45 -19.70 -2.46
N GLY A 53 -11.25 -19.71 -1.13
CA GLY A 53 -10.03 -20.19 -0.49
C GLY A 53 -9.15 -19.07 0.07
N PHE A 54 -7.83 -19.30 0.10
CA PHE A 54 -6.86 -18.34 0.60
C PHE A 54 -6.54 -17.29 -0.47
N ILE A 55 -6.89 -16.04 -0.19
CA ILE A 55 -6.72 -14.90 -1.11
C ILE A 55 -5.61 -13.97 -0.62
N SER A 56 -5.05 -13.17 -1.53
CA SER A 56 -4.12 -12.11 -1.13
C SER A 56 -4.85 -11.09 -0.25
N PRO A 57 -4.25 -10.65 0.88
CA PRO A 57 -4.86 -9.64 1.74
C PRO A 57 -4.68 -8.21 1.22
N SER A 58 -3.76 -7.98 0.28
CA SER A 58 -3.43 -6.65 -0.24
C SER A 58 -2.89 -6.67 -1.67
N ASP A 59 -2.96 -5.50 -2.32
CA ASP A 59 -2.28 -5.24 -3.59
C ASP A 59 -0.80 -4.95 -3.31
N GLY A 60 0.11 -5.68 -3.95
CA GLY A 60 1.55 -5.50 -3.73
C GLY A 60 2.42 -6.58 -4.34
N LYS A 61 3.67 -6.65 -3.88
CA LYS A 61 4.62 -7.71 -4.22
C LYS A 61 4.98 -8.47 -2.97
N ILE A 62 5.19 -9.77 -3.12
CA ILE A 62 5.71 -10.63 -2.05
C ILE A 62 7.16 -10.25 -1.81
N LEU A 63 7.49 -9.82 -0.59
CA LEU A 63 8.86 -9.54 -0.17
C LEU A 63 9.61 -10.85 0.11
N GLU A 64 9.01 -11.71 0.93
CA GLU A 64 9.44 -13.09 1.18
C GLU A 64 8.21 -13.97 1.41
N CYS A 65 8.34 -15.25 1.04
CA CYS A 65 7.39 -16.30 1.38
C CYS A 65 8.17 -17.61 1.53
N GLY A 66 7.99 -18.28 2.66
CA GLY A 66 8.69 -19.50 2.99
C GLY A 66 8.16 -20.14 4.26
N SER A 67 8.77 -21.25 4.65
CA SER A 67 8.49 -21.88 5.94
C SER A 67 9.38 -21.27 7.02
N THR A 68 8.82 -21.11 8.22
CA THR A 68 9.64 -20.81 9.40
C THR A 68 10.57 -21.98 9.70
N PHE A 69 11.71 -21.69 10.30
CA PHE A 69 12.67 -22.72 10.73
C PHE A 69 12.96 -22.59 12.22
N LEU A 70 13.38 -23.69 12.83
CA LEU A 70 13.73 -23.73 14.25
C LEU A 70 15.22 -23.51 14.43
N ALA A 71 15.60 -22.62 15.34
CA ALA A 71 16.95 -22.45 15.85
C ALA A 71 16.89 -22.10 17.34
N ASN A 72 17.73 -22.70 18.18
CA ASN A 72 17.75 -22.42 19.63
C ASN A 72 16.37 -22.51 20.31
N GLU A 73 15.54 -23.49 19.93
CA GLU A 73 14.16 -23.68 20.46
C GLU A 73 13.15 -22.55 20.11
N GLU A 74 13.52 -21.59 19.25
CA GLU A 74 12.64 -20.54 18.75
C GLU A 74 12.36 -20.71 17.25
N HIS A 75 11.19 -20.23 16.80
CA HIS A 75 10.85 -20.14 15.39
C HIS A 75 11.39 -18.85 14.81
N PHE A 76 12.09 -18.95 13.69
CA PHE A 76 12.60 -17.81 12.95
C PHE A 76 11.94 -17.70 11.58
N ALA A 77 11.73 -16.46 11.15
CA ALA A 77 11.33 -16.09 9.80
C ALA A 77 12.48 -15.36 9.09
N PHE A 78 12.58 -15.55 7.77
CA PHE A 78 13.52 -14.81 6.94
C PHE A 78 13.01 -13.39 6.72
N SER A 79 13.90 -12.40 6.79
CA SER A 79 13.58 -11.01 6.46
C SER A 79 14.20 -10.62 5.12
N ILE A 80 15.54 -10.62 5.08
CA ILE A 80 16.35 -10.34 3.89
C ILE A 80 17.62 -11.17 3.96
N LYS A 81 18.40 -11.22 2.88
CA LYS A 81 19.63 -12.01 2.82
C LYS A 81 20.54 -11.71 4.02
N GLY A 82 20.80 -12.74 4.84
CA GLY A 82 21.65 -12.64 6.03
C GLY A 82 20.94 -12.15 7.30
N HIS A 83 19.62 -11.92 7.27
CA HIS A 83 18.84 -11.40 8.40
C HIS A 83 17.55 -12.19 8.62
N THR A 84 17.31 -12.59 9.87
CA THR A 84 16.14 -13.34 10.33
C THR A 84 15.62 -12.72 11.63
N TYR A 85 14.36 -12.99 11.98
CA TYR A 85 13.75 -12.54 13.24
C TYR A 85 12.94 -13.68 13.86
N SER A 86 12.82 -13.70 15.20
CA SER A 86 11.92 -14.57 15.94
C SER A 86 10.62 -13.88 16.32
#